data_AF-A0AAV8ZFG1-F1
#
_entry.id   AF-A0AAV8ZFG1-F1
#
_cell.length_a   1.000
_cell.length_b   1.000
_cell.length_c   1.000
_cell.angle_alpha   90.00
_cell.angle_beta   90.00
_cell.angle_gamma   90.00
#
_symmetry.space_group_name_H-M   'P 1'
#
loop_
_entity.id
_entity.type
_entity.pdbx_description
1 polymer ?
#
loop_
_entity_poly.entity_id
_entity_poly.type
_entity_poly.pdbx_seq_one_letter_code
_entity_poly.pdbx_strand_id
1 'polypeptide(L)'
;MAEAAERLRLLIAKRGQLKAQITRFLSFLNNVENNDIRLKLEITTRLEKIELVWDQFSNIQSDIEILDDSDAQRKEGEFFEEQYFSVVSKAKELLAEFQETKTNANTDQSNH
;
A
#
# COMPACT_ATOMS: atom_id res chain seq x y z
N MET A 1 23.39 -25.56 -3.29
CA MET A 1 22.13 -26.09 -2.73
C MET A 1 21.75 -25.40 -1.43
N ALA A 2 22.57 -25.42 -0.36
CA ALA A 2 22.23 -24.75 0.92
C ALA A 2 22.10 -23.21 0.81
N GLU A 3 22.95 -22.57 0.01
CA GLU A 3 22.94 -21.10 -0.17
C GLU A 3 21.68 -20.58 -0.88
N ALA A 4 21.22 -21.27 -1.93
CA ALA A 4 20.00 -20.91 -2.65
C ALA A 4 18.75 -21.04 -1.76
N ALA A 5 18.68 -22.10 -0.95
CA ALA A 5 17.59 -22.31 -0.01
C ALA A 5 17.55 -21.24 1.11
N GLU A 6 18.72 -20.83 1.60
CA GLU A 6 18.80 -19.74 2.59
C GLU A 6 18.40 -18.39 1.98
N ARG A 7 18.89 -18.09 0.77
CA ARG A 7 18.48 -16.88 0.04
C ARG A 7 16.98 -16.83 -0.18
N LEU A 8 16.37 -17.93 -0.61
CA LEU A 8 14.91 -18.03 -0.79
C LEU A 8 14.16 -17.75 0.52
N ARG A 9 14.59 -18.34 1.64
CA ARG A 9 13.99 -18.05 2.97
C ARG A 9 14.05 -16.57 3.33
N LEU A 10 15.20 -15.94 3.14
CA LEU A 10 15.38 -14.51 3.44
C LEU A 10 14.48 -13.63 2.55
N LEU A 11 14.33 -13.96 1.27
CA LEU A 11 13.45 -13.24 0.36
C LEU A 11 11.98 -13.38 0.75
N ILE A 12 11.53 -14.60 1.07
CA ILE A 12 10.16 -14.85 1.57
C ILE A 12 9.89 -14.04 2.85
N ALA A 13 10.86 -14.01 3.78
CA ALA A 13 10.74 -13.21 5.00
C ALA A 13 10.61 -11.71 4.70
N LYS A 14 11.42 -11.18 3.76
CA LYS A 14 11.32 -9.78 3.33
C LYS A 14 9.97 -9.48 2.67
N ARG A 15 9.47 -10.35 1.78
CA ARG A 15 8.13 -10.22 1.19
C ARG A 15 7.05 -10.17 2.27
N GLY A 16 7.15 -11.02 3.29
CA GLY A 16 6.26 -11.01 4.45
C GLY A 16 6.29 -9.68 5.24
N GLN A 17 7.46 -9.07 5.39
CA GLN A 17 7.58 -7.75 6.03
C GLN A 17 6.91 -6.64 5.23
N LEU A 18 7.06 -6.65 3.89
CA LEU A 18 6.36 -5.72 3.01
C LEU A 18 4.83 -5.91 3.10
N LYS A 19 4.37 -7.16 3.12
CA LYS A 19 2.94 -7.50 3.28
C LYS A 19 2.39 -6.92 4.58
N ALA A 20 3.13 -7.07 5.67
CA ALA A 20 2.75 -6.49 6.96
C ALA A 20 2.70 -4.95 6.95
N GLN A 21 3.53 -4.26 6.15
CA GLN A 21 3.44 -2.81 5.97
C GLN A 21 2.13 -2.41 5.29
N ILE A 22 1.75 -3.10 4.21
CA ILE A 22 0.48 -2.88 3.51
C ILE A 22 -0.69 -3.13 4.45
N THR A 23 -0.69 -4.25 5.20
CA THR A 23 -1.76 -4.56 6.16
C THR A 23 -1.91 -3.48 7.22
N ARG A 24 -0.80 -2.99 7.82
CA ARG A 24 -0.86 -1.91 8.82
C ARG A 24 -1.42 -0.62 8.22
N PHE A 25 -1.07 -0.31 6.98
CA PHE A 25 -1.60 0.87 6.32
C PHE A 25 -3.10 0.73 6.03
N LEU A 26 -3.55 -0.42 5.54
CA LEU A 26 -4.97 -0.71 5.37
C LEU A 26 -5.74 -0.59 6.69
N SER A 27 -5.22 -1.16 7.78
CA SER A 27 -5.83 -1.02 9.11
C SER A 27 -5.93 0.43 9.54
N PHE A 28 -4.91 1.25 9.25
CA PHE A 28 -4.98 2.70 9.49
C PHE A 28 -6.10 3.35 8.65
N LEU A 29 -6.15 3.11 7.34
CA LEU A 29 -7.17 3.69 6.45
C LEU A 29 -8.60 3.28 6.83
N ASN A 30 -8.79 2.06 7.35
CA ASN A 30 -10.09 1.57 7.80
C ASN A 30 -10.61 2.28 9.07
N ASN A 31 -9.72 2.91 9.83
CA ASN A 31 -10.05 3.64 11.06
C ASN A 31 -10.02 5.17 10.86
N VAL A 32 -9.91 5.65 9.61
CA VAL A 32 -10.00 7.08 9.32
C VAL A 32 -11.46 7.50 9.46
N GLU A 33 -11.73 8.25 10.52
CA GLU A 33 -13.02 8.88 10.78
C GLU A 33 -12.84 10.39 10.81
N ASN A 34 -13.81 11.13 10.26
CA ASN A 34 -13.84 12.59 10.19
C ASN A 34 -12.87 13.24 9.19
N ASN A 35 -13.27 14.40 8.67
CA ASN A 35 -12.53 15.17 7.69
C ASN A 35 -11.51 16.12 8.36
N ASP A 36 -10.52 15.58 9.09
CA ASP A 36 -9.44 16.37 9.71
C ASP A 36 -8.24 16.56 8.76
N ILE A 37 -7.74 17.80 8.68
CA ILE A 37 -6.51 18.16 7.95
C ILE A 37 -5.30 17.33 8.41
N ARG A 38 -5.21 17.01 9.71
CA ARG A 38 -4.11 16.19 10.24
C ARG A 38 -4.15 14.77 9.68
N LEU A 39 -5.34 14.19 9.55
CA LEU A 39 -5.54 12.86 8.95
C LEU A 39 -5.13 12.87 7.47
N LYS A 40 -5.50 13.92 6.73
CA LYS A 40 -5.07 14.09 5.33
C LYS A 40 -3.54 14.04 5.21
N LEU A 41 -2.83 14.85 5.99
CA LEU A 41 -1.35 14.90 5.99
C LEU A 41 -0.73 13.54 6.34
N GLU A 42 -1.30 12.84 7.32
CA GLU A 42 -0.81 11.53 7.73
C GLU A 42 -1.04 10.46 6.64
N ILE A 43 -2.22 10.47 5.99
CA ILE A 43 -2.50 9.58 4.85
C ILE A 43 -1.51 9.85 3.71
N THR A 44 -1.28 11.11 3.34
CA THR A 44 -0.30 11.47 2.30
C THR A 44 1.09 10.94 2.65
N THR A 45 1.56 11.21 3.87
CA THR A 45 2.91 10.79 4.32
C THR A 45 3.06 9.27 4.30
N ARG A 46 2.04 8.53 4.74
CA ARG A 46 2.07 7.06 4.75
C ARG A 46 1.97 6.50 3.34
N LEU A 47 1.14 7.10 2.47
CA LEU A 47 1.00 6.69 1.07
C LEU A 47 2.34 6.79 0.33
N GLU A 48 3.07 7.91 0.48
CA GLU A 48 4.40 8.07 -0.12
C GLU A 48 5.37 6.95 0.27
N LYS A 49 5.30 6.46 1.51
CA LYS A 49 6.12 5.32 1.96
C LYS A 49 5.64 3.99 1.39
N ILE A 50 4.33 3.83 1.24
CA ILE A 50 3.75 2.61 0.67
C ILE A 50 4.01 2.53 -0.83
N GLU A 51 4.02 3.64 -1.57
CA GLU A 51 4.33 3.61 -3.00
C GLU A 51 5.75 3.07 -3.29
N LEU A 52 6.71 3.31 -2.39
CA LEU A 52 8.08 2.74 -2.47
C LEU A 52 8.13 1.22 -2.25
N VAL A 53 7.08 0.63 -1.69
CA VAL A 53 7.01 -0.82 -1.42
C VAL A 53 6.85 -1.61 -2.72
N TRP A 54 6.22 -1.03 -3.75
CA TRP A 54 5.99 -1.71 -5.02
C TRP A 54 7.29 -2.17 -5.69
N ASP A 55 8.24 -1.26 -5.87
CA ASP A 55 9.51 -1.58 -6.51
C ASP A 55 10.33 -2.59 -5.69
N GLN A 56 10.27 -2.49 -4.35
CA GLN A 56 10.93 -3.46 -3.46
C GLN A 56 10.31 -4.84 -3.58
N PHE A 57 8.98 -4.91 -3.61
CA PHE A 57 8.25 -6.16 -3.80
C PHE A 57 8.54 -6.77 -5.16
N SER A 58 8.47 -6.00 -6.24
CA SER A 58 8.69 -6.50 -7.61
C SER A 58 10.08 -7.14 -7.73
N ASN A 59 11.12 -6.48 -7.22
CA ASN A 59 12.47 -7.04 -7.20
C ASN A 59 12.56 -8.32 -6.35
N ILE A 60 11.97 -8.34 -5.15
CA ILE A 60 11.99 -9.51 -4.27
C ILE A 60 11.23 -10.68 -4.91
N GLN A 61 10.07 -10.43 -5.50
CA GLN A 61 9.22 -11.44 -6.11
C GLN A 61 9.90 -12.05 -7.34
N SER A 62 10.51 -11.23 -8.20
CA SER A 62 11.31 -11.75 -9.33
C SER A 62 12.48 -12.61 -8.85
N ASP A 63 13.19 -12.19 -7.79
CA ASP A 63 14.25 -12.99 -7.18
C ASP A 63 13.74 -14.32 -6.60
N ILE A 64 12.52 -14.34 -6.04
CA ILE A 64 11.87 -15.56 -5.56
C ILE A 64 11.54 -16.48 -6.73
N GLU A 65 10.92 -15.97 -7.80
CA GLU A 65 10.51 -16.76 -8.97
C GLU A 65 11.70 -17.37 -9.71
N ILE A 66 12.86 -16.70 -9.71
CA ILE A 66 14.11 -17.27 -10.22
C ILE A 66 14.57 -18.48 -9.39
N LEU A 67 14.33 -18.48 -8.08
CA LEU A 67 14.76 -19.54 -7.15
C LEU A 67 13.69 -20.63 -6.94
N ASP A 68 12.41 -20.29 -7.11
CA ASP A 68 11.22 -21.10 -6.87
C ASP A 68 10.04 -20.59 -7.72
N ASP A 69 9.91 -21.11 -8.95
CA ASP A 69 8.79 -20.83 -9.87
C ASP A 69 7.57 -21.74 -9.62
N SER A 70 7.34 -22.13 -8.38
CA SER A 70 6.12 -22.87 -8.04
C SER A 70 4.89 -21.97 -8.15
N ASP A 71 3.74 -22.58 -8.50
CA ASP A 71 2.44 -21.87 -8.51
C ASP A 71 2.13 -21.19 -7.16
N ALA A 72 2.67 -21.72 -6.06
CA ALA A 72 2.50 -21.13 -4.73
C ALA A 72 3.17 -19.76 -4.62
N GLN A 73 4.39 -19.59 -5.15
CA GLN A 73 5.08 -18.31 -5.14
C GLN A 73 4.44 -17.29 -6.07
N ARG A 74 3.98 -17.73 -7.25
CA ARG A 74 3.25 -16.87 -8.19
C ARG A 74 1.95 -16.36 -7.61
N LYS A 75 1.13 -17.24 -7.02
CA LYS A 75 -0.13 -16.86 -6.35
C LYS A 75 0.07 -15.91 -5.17
N GLU A 76 1.13 -16.10 -4.39
CA GLU A 76 1.44 -15.17 -3.29
C GLU A 76 1.86 -13.79 -3.84
N GLY A 77 2.50 -13.76 -5.01
CA GLY A 77 2.82 -12.53 -5.73
C GLY A 77 1.57 -11.79 -6.21
N GLU A 78 0.67 -12.49 -6.90
CA GLU A 78 -0.64 -11.97 -7.35
C GLU A 78 -1.46 -11.41 -6.19
N PHE A 79 -1.53 -12.16 -5.07
CA PHE A 79 -2.23 -11.70 -3.88
C PHE A 79 -1.64 -10.41 -3.31
N PHE A 80 -0.32 -10.29 -3.27
CA PHE A 80 0.33 -9.07 -2.81
C PHE A 80 -0.02 -7.88 -3.71
N GLU A 81 0.03 -8.09 -5.03
CA GLU A 81 -0.27 -7.07 -6.03
C GLU A 81 -1.69 -6.52 -5.88
N GLU A 82 -2.68 -7.41 -5.77
CA GLU A 82 -4.07 -7.02 -5.55
C GLU A 82 -4.23 -6.21 -4.27
N GLN A 83 -3.61 -6.65 -3.17
CA GLN A 83 -3.67 -5.93 -1.88
C GLN A 83 -2.99 -4.57 -1.96
N TYR A 84 -1.83 -4.47 -2.62
CA TYR A 84 -1.11 -3.21 -2.79
C TYR A 84 -1.98 -2.19 -3.53
N PHE A 85 -2.49 -2.55 -4.72
CA PHE A 85 -3.27 -1.63 -5.54
C PHE A 85 -4.61 -1.26 -4.90
N SER A 86 -5.25 -2.20 -4.20
CA SER A 86 -6.48 -1.91 -3.43
C SER A 86 -6.22 -0.86 -2.35
N VAL A 87 -5.14 -1.01 -1.57
CA VAL A 87 -4.81 -0.10 -0.47
C VAL A 87 -4.38 1.28 -0.98
N VAL A 88 -3.57 1.33 -2.05
CA VAL A 88 -3.15 2.59 -2.67
C VAL A 88 -4.34 3.35 -3.23
N SER A 89 -5.25 2.65 -3.93
CA SER A 89 -6.46 3.26 -4.49
C SER A 89 -7.34 3.83 -3.38
N LYS A 90 -7.59 3.05 -2.32
CA LYS A 90 -8.35 3.52 -1.15
C LYS A 90 -7.75 4.77 -0.51
N ALA A 91 -6.43 4.84 -0.36
CA ALA A 91 -5.78 6.03 0.19
C ALA A 91 -5.97 7.25 -0.71
N LYS A 92 -5.90 7.07 -2.05
CA LYS A 92 -6.08 8.14 -3.03
C LYS A 92 -7.54 8.64 -3.06
N GLU A 93 -8.50 7.73 -2.98
CA GLU A 93 -9.93 8.05 -2.86
C GLU A 93 -10.20 8.92 -1.61
N LEU A 94 -9.75 8.47 -0.44
CA LEU A 94 -9.87 9.25 0.80
C LEU A 94 -9.25 10.65 0.64
N LEU A 95 -8.04 10.75 0.09
CA LEU A 95 -7.37 12.04 -0.16
C LEU A 95 -8.13 12.96 -1.12
N ALA A 96 -8.86 12.41 -2.09
CA ALA A 96 -9.71 13.17 -3.00
C ALA A 96 -10.97 13.70 -2.31
N GLU A 97 -11.61 12.91 -1.44
CA GLU A 97 -12.76 13.34 -0.63
C GLU A 97 -12.43 14.54 0.28
N PHE A 98 -11.20 14.60 0.82
CA PHE A 98 -10.70 15.77 1.58
C PHE A 98 -10.54 17.04 0.71
N GLN A 99 -10.50 16.93 -0.63
CA GLN A 99 -10.41 18.07 -1.55
C GLN A 99 -11.80 18.61 -1.91
N GLU A 100 -12.75 17.73 -2.20
CA GLU A 100 -14.11 18.11 -2.61
C GLU A 100 -14.89 18.86 -1.52
N THR A 101 -14.71 18.47 -0.26
CA THR A 101 -15.36 19.14 0.88
C THR A 101 -14.93 20.58 1.10
N LYS A 102 -13.71 20.98 0.68
CA LYS A 102 -13.25 22.37 0.79
C LYS A 102 -13.78 23.26 -0.33
N THR A 103 -14.05 22.70 -1.51
CA THR A 103 -14.52 23.47 -2.67
C THR A 103 -16.00 23.85 -2.52
N ASN A 104 -16.82 22.97 -1.93
CA ASN A 104 -18.25 23.23 -1.76
C ASN A 104 -18.58 24.18 -0.59
N ALA A 105 -17.67 24.37 0.38
CA ALA A 105 -17.90 25.27 1.52
C ALA A 105 -17.72 26.77 1.19
N ASN A 106 -17.12 27.11 0.04
CA ASN A 106 -16.82 28.51 -0.33
C ASN A 106 -17.88 29.17 -1.25
N THR A 107 -18.88 28.44 -1.75
CA THR A 107 -19.83 28.97 -2.74
C THR A 107 -21.11 29.57 -2.12
N ASP A 108 -21.34 29.38 -0.81
CA ASP A 108 -22.60 29.77 -0.15
C ASP A 108 -22.59 31.15 0.55
N GLN A 109 -21.51 31.95 0.44
CA GLN A 109 -21.40 33.25 1.14
C GLN A 109 -21.44 34.51 0.27
N SER A 110 -21.77 34.40 -1.02
CA SER A 110 -21.90 35.56 -1.91
C SER A 110 -23.31 35.66 -2.48
N ASN A 111 -24.29 36.00 -1.64
CA ASN A 111 -25.57 36.60 -2.05
C ASN A 111 -26.23 37.30 -0.85
N HIS A 112 -25.72 38.48 -0.50
CA HIS A 112 -26.48 39.57 0.13
C HIS A 112 -25.92 40.91 -0.32
#